data_AF-A0A8S9JR89-F1
#
_entry.id   AF-A0A8S9JR89-F1
#
_cell.length_a   1.000
_cell.length_b   1.000
_cell.length_c   1.000
_cell.angle_alpha   90.00
_cell.angle_beta   90.00
_cell.angle_gamma   90.00
#
_symmetry.space_group_name_H-M   'P 1'
#
loop_
_entity.id
_entity.type
_entity.pdbx_description
1 polymer ?
#
loop_
_entity_poly.entity_id
_entity_poly.type
_entity_poly.pdbx_seq_one_letter_code
_entity_poly.pdbx_strand_id
1 'polypeptide(L)'
;EDAYNFMVAWFARYPQYKSRDFFIAGESYAGHYAPQLAEQIYDRNKVKSKESFINLKGFIVGNPLTDDEYDNKGILEYAWSHAVISDNLYDTAKRNCDFKSSNWSEPCNVAMNTMFQKYKEIDIYNIYAPKCTTSNSSAASFLGVFNKSPAMKDWFKRVRWFEGYDPCYSDYAEKYFNRVDVRTSLHASTRDVSRWKVCNDSILQTYQFTVSSMLPTYSKLIKAGLKIWVYRYDLHPSSSAICQRENTISCRLINLTKSLYT
;
A
#
# COMPACT_ATOMS: atom_id res chain seq x y z
N GLU A 1 8.40 13.77 10.11
CA GLU A 1 9.12 14.20 11.34
C GLU A 1 8.78 13.31 12.53
N ASP A 2 7.51 13.13 12.91
CA ASP A 2 7.12 12.36 14.11
C ASP A 2 7.64 10.93 14.12
N ALA A 3 7.55 10.21 12.99
CA ALA A 3 8.12 8.87 12.86
C ALA A 3 9.64 8.84 13.11
N TYR A 4 10.39 9.86 12.65
CA TYR A 4 11.82 9.98 12.92
C TYR A 4 12.08 10.23 14.41
N ASN A 5 11.35 11.16 15.02
CA ASN A 5 11.48 11.47 16.45
C ASN A 5 11.16 10.25 17.33
N PHE A 6 10.11 9.50 16.96
CA PHE A 6 9.78 8.23 17.59
C PHE A 6 10.95 7.24 17.50
N MET A 7 11.57 7.07 16.33
CA MET A 7 12.70 6.15 16.18
C MET A 7 13.91 6.56 17.02
N VAL A 8 14.25 7.86 17.06
CA VAL A 8 15.33 8.37 17.92
C VAL A 8 15.05 8.06 19.39
N ALA A 9 13.82 8.33 19.87
CA ALA A 9 13.42 8.05 21.24
C ALA A 9 13.41 6.53 21.53
N TRP A 10 12.96 5.71 20.58
CA TRP A 10 12.95 4.26 20.70
C TRP A 10 14.36 3.69 20.86
N PHE A 11 15.31 4.13 20.03
CA PHE A 11 16.71 3.71 20.15
C PHE A 11 17.39 4.26 21.41
N ALA A 12 16.98 5.41 21.92
CA ALA A 12 17.44 5.91 23.22
C ALA A 12 16.93 5.03 24.37
N ARG A 13 15.67 4.57 24.31
CA ARG A 13 15.07 3.66 25.28
C ARG A 13 15.62 2.23 25.21
N TYR A 14 15.97 1.76 24.00
CA TYR A 14 16.48 0.42 23.75
C TYR A 14 17.88 0.45 23.10
N PRO A 15 18.91 0.91 23.83
CA PRO A 15 20.25 1.14 23.28
C PRO A 15 20.93 -0.14 22.76
N GLN A 16 20.54 -1.31 23.23
CA GLN A 16 21.07 -2.61 22.78
C GLN A 16 20.80 -2.91 21.29
N TYR A 17 19.91 -2.16 20.63
CA TYR A 17 19.65 -2.28 19.20
C TYR A 17 20.36 -1.23 18.35
N LYS A 18 21.00 -0.20 18.94
CA LYS A 18 21.59 0.93 18.19
C LYS A 18 22.63 0.53 17.16
N SER A 19 23.43 -0.49 17.45
CA SER A 19 24.49 -0.98 16.55
C SER A 19 23.99 -1.96 15.49
N ARG A 20 22.74 -2.45 15.59
CA ARG A 20 22.19 -3.42 14.65
C ARG A 20 21.85 -2.75 13.33
N ASP A 21 21.90 -3.54 12.26
CA ASP A 21 21.41 -3.11 10.96
C ASP A 21 19.92 -2.83 11.04
N PHE A 22 19.53 -1.61 10.64
CA PHE A 22 18.15 -1.15 10.68
C PHE A 22 17.57 -1.12 9.28
N PHE A 23 16.39 -1.74 9.12
CA PHE A 23 15.61 -1.75 7.90
C PHE A 23 14.19 -1.28 8.20
N ILE A 24 13.61 -0.53 7.26
CA ILE A 24 12.21 -0.14 7.30
C ILE A 24 11.44 -1.06 6.38
N ALA A 25 10.33 -1.64 6.84
CA ALA A 25 9.46 -2.45 6.01
C ALA A 25 8.06 -1.85 5.99
N GLY A 26 7.37 -1.95 4.86
CA GLY A 26 5.99 -1.49 4.73
C GLY A 26 5.27 -2.08 3.52
N GLU A 27 3.97 -1.83 3.44
CA GLU A 27 3.11 -2.26 2.34
C GLU A 27 2.20 -1.11 1.88
N SER A 28 1.75 -1.16 0.63
CA SER A 28 0.72 -0.26 0.08
C SER A 28 1.19 1.21 0.16
N TYR A 29 0.46 2.09 0.83
CA TYR A 29 0.83 3.50 0.97
C TYR A 29 2.13 3.72 1.78
N ALA A 30 2.65 2.70 2.45
CA ALA A 30 4.01 2.74 3.00
C ALA A 30 5.09 2.83 1.91
N GLY A 31 4.74 2.64 0.64
CA GLY A 31 5.54 3.06 -0.51
C GLY A 31 5.88 4.56 -0.53
N HIS A 32 5.10 5.39 0.17
CA HIS A 32 5.45 6.78 0.52
C HIS A 32 6.12 6.89 1.88
N TYR A 33 5.61 6.20 2.92
CA TYR A 33 6.13 6.37 4.27
C TYR A 33 7.57 5.89 4.46
N ALA A 34 7.89 4.69 3.97
CA ALA A 34 9.20 4.07 4.15
C ALA A 34 10.34 4.87 3.50
N PRO A 35 10.27 5.27 2.21
CA PRO A 35 11.32 6.08 1.60
C PRO A 35 11.45 7.47 2.22
N GLN A 36 10.35 8.13 2.60
CA GLN A 36 10.44 9.44 3.26
C GLN A 36 11.11 9.34 4.65
N LEU A 37 10.77 8.32 5.43
CA LEU A 37 11.44 8.08 6.71
C LEU A 37 12.92 7.73 6.51
N ALA A 38 13.24 6.88 5.52
CA ALA A 38 14.60 6.53 5.18
C ALA A 38 15.42 7.76 4.75
N GLU A 39 14.84 8.64 3.94
CA GLU A 39 15.46 9.90 3.54
C GLU A 39 15.72 10.83 4.71
N GLN A 40 14.74 11.00 5.60
CA GLN A 40 14.92 11.80 6.81
C GLN A 40 16.05 11.24 7.68
N ILE A 41 16.08 9.93 7.93
CA ILE A 41 17.17 9.31 8.70
C ILE A 41 18.52 9.51 8.00
N TYR A 42 18.59 9.26 6.69
CA TYR A 42 19.81 9.40 5.90
C TYR A 42 20.37 10.83 5.95
N ASP A 43 19.54 11.84 5.76
CA ASP A 43 19.98 13.24 5.79
C ASP A 43 20.38 13.67 7.21
N ARG A 44 19.65 13.24 8.24
CA ARG A 44 19.97 13.56 9.64
C ARG A 44 21.28 12.90 10.12
N ASN A 45 21.57 11.69 9.64
CA ASN A 45 22.83 11.00 9.92
C ASN A 45 24.06 11.74 9.39
N LYS A 46 23.92 12.64 8.40
CA LYS A 46 25.03 13.44 7.88
C LYS A 46 25.41 14.64 8.76
N VAL A 47 24.47 15.16 9.54
CA VAL A 47 24.60 16.47 10.21
C VAL A 47 24.60 16.34 11.75
N LYS A 48 24.00 15.29 12.31
CA LYS A 48 23.76 15.18 13.78
C LYS A 48 24.82 14.38 14.54
N SER A 49 24.79 14.54 15.87
CA SER A 49 25.64 13.84 16.83
C SER A 49 25.45 12.31 16.81
N LYS A 50 26.49 11.58 17.24
CA LYS A 50 26.50 10.11 17.35
C LYS A 50 25.32 9.54 18.16
N GLU A 51 24.73 10.32 19.06
CA GLU A 51 23.66 9.85 19.95
C GLU A 51 22.33 9.58 19.21
N SER A 52 22.07 10.34 18.14
CA SER A 52 20.86 10.24 17.30
C SER A 52 21.08 9.45 16.00
N PHE A 53 22.27 8.88 15.83
CA PHE A 53 22.62 8.09 14.67
C PHE A 53 21.82 6.78 14.64
N ILE A 54 21.23 6.48 13.48
CA ILE A 54 20.52 5.22 13.23
C ILE A 54 21.25 4.49 12.11
N ASN A 55 21.66 3.23 12.35
CA ASN A 55 22.39 2.40 11.38
C ASN A 55 21.47 1.86 10.26
N LEU A 56 20.85 2.78 9.51
CA LEU A 56 19.95 2.48 8.40
C LEU A 56 20.71 1.81 7.25
N LYS A 57 20.26 0.63 6.84
CA LYS A 57 20.79 -0.12 5.71
C LYS A 57 19.90 -0.08 4.48
N GLY A 58 18.61 0.18 4.65
CA GLY A 58 17.68 0.05 3.55
C GLY A 58 16.22 0.00 3.96
N PHE A 59 15.37 -0.27 2.98
CA PHE A 59 13.96 -0.51 3.21
C PHE A 59 13.37 -1.50 2.20
N ILE A 60 12.27 -2.13 2.60
CA ILE A 60 11.52 -3.10 1.80
C ILE A 60 10.08 -2.62 1.72
N VAL A 61 9.51 -2.60 0.52
CA VAL A 61 8.10 -2.26 0.33
C VAL A 61 7.37 -3.28 -0.54
N GLY A 62 6.24 -3.76 -0.03
CA GLY A 62 5.33 -4.67 -0.70
C GLY A 62 4.16 -3.94 -1.36
N ASN A 63 3.86 -4.26 -2.62
CA ASN A 63 2.76 -3.69 -3.39
C ASN A 63 2.61 -2.16 -3.24
N PRO A 64 3.71 -1.39 -3.31
CA PRO A 64 3.68 0.00 -2.92
C PRO A 64 2.91 0.87 -3.91
N LEU A 65 2.29 1.92 -3.36
CA LEU A 65 2.04 3.15 -4.12
C LEU A 65 3.32 3.98 -4.12
N THR A 66 3.74 4.41 -5.31
CA THR A 66 5.04 5.05 -5.54
C THR A 66 4.95 6.26 -6.45
N ASP A 67 4.04 6.25 -7.41
CA ASP A 67 3.91 7.30 -8.41
C ASP A 67 2.49 7.28 -8.98
N ASP A 68 1.75 8.37 -8.78
CA ASP A 68 0.33 8.44 -9.12
C ASP A 68 0.08 8.16 -10.61
N GLU A 69 0.94 8.64 -11.52
CA GLU A 69 0.77 8.42 -12.97
C GLU A 69 0.87 6.94 -13.31
N TYR A 70 1.95 6.30 -12.87
CA TYR A 70 2.19 4.90 -13.16
C TYR A 70 1.24 3.97 -12.42
N ASP A 71 0.89 4.27 -11.17
CA ASP A 71 -0.01 3.45 -10.36
C ASP A 71 -1.45 3.54 -10.91
N ASN A 72 -1.92 4.73 -11.34
CA ASN A 72 -3.26 4.90 -11.94
C ASN A 72 -3.38 4.27 -13.33
N LYS A 73 -2.35 4.42 -14.17
CA LYS A 73 -2.31 3.72 -15.46
C LYS A 73 -2.28 2.20 -15.23
N GLY A 74 -1.53 1.78 -14.22
CA GLY A 74 -1.36 0.40 -13.86
C GLY A 74 -2.67 -0.30 -13.49
N ILE A 75 -3.44 0.28 -12.57
CA ILE A 75 -4.70 -0.32 -12.15
C ILE A 75 -5.71 -0.48 -13.31
N LEU A 76 -5.72 0.46 -14.25
CA LEU A 76 -6.55 0.38 -15.46
C LEU A 76 -6.11 -0.77 -16.37
N GLU A 77 -4.80 -0.87 -16.67
CA GLU A 77 -4.26 -1.95 -17.49
C GLU A 77 -4.42 -3.33 -16.85
N TYR A 78 -4.28 -3.41 -15.52
CA TYR A 78 -4.52 -4.65 -14.78
C TYR A 78 -5.98 -5.09 -14.92
N ALA A 79 -6.93 -4.17 -14.69
CA ALA A 79 -8.35 -4.46 -14.84
C ALA A 79 -8.69 -4.98 -16.25
N TRP A 80 -8.11 -4.36 -17.28
CA TRP A 80 -8.32 -4.78 -18.67
C TRP A 80 -7.71 -6.16 -18.97
N SER A 81 -6.42 -6.34 -18.65
CA SER A 81 -5.70 -7.59 -18.93
C SER A 81 -6.23 -8.82 -18.19
N HIS A 82 -6.95 -8.61 -17.08
CA HIS A 82 -7.58 -9.67 -16.29
C HIS A 82 -9.10 -9.77 -16.52
N ALA A 83 -9.61 -9.18 -17.61
CA ALA A 83 -11.02 -9.23 -18.01
C ALA A 83 -12.01 -8.67 -16.96
N VAL A 84 -11.57 -7.77 -16.09
CA VAL A 84 -12.43 -7.03 -15.14
C VAL A 84 -13.24 -5.95 -15.87
N ILE A 85 -12.66 -5.36 -16.93
CA ILE A 85 -13.31 -4.35 -17.78
C ILE A 85 -13.24 -4.73 -19.26
N SER A 86 -14.13 -4.15 -20.07
CA SER A 86 -14.17 -4.36 -21.53
C SER A 86 -13.14 -3.51 -22.27
N ASP A 87 -12.78 -3.93 -23.48
CA ASP A 87 -11.91 -3.19 -24.40
C ASP A 87 -12.41 -1.75 -24.62
N ASN A 88 -13.72 -1.58 -24.83
CA ASN A 88 -14.31 -0.25 -25.03
C ASN A 88 -14.12 0.68 -23.82
N LEU A 89 -14.24 0.16 -22.59
CA LEU A 89 -14.02 0.95 -21.38
C LEU A 89 -12.53 1.30 -21.21
N TYR A 90 -11.64 0.33 -21.48
CA TYR A 90 -10.20 0.54 -21.46
C TYR A 90 -9.78 1.61 -22.47
N ASP A 91 -10.22 1.53 -23.73
CA ASP A 91 -9.90 2.49 -24.78
C ASP A 91 -10.48 3.87 -24.48
N THR A 92 -11.65 3.94 -23.84
CA THR A 92 -12.26 5.21 -23.42
C THR A 92 -11.43 5.86 -22.33
N ALA A 93 -11.05 5.12 -21.28
CA ALA A 93 -10.19 5.66 -20.22
C ALA A 93 -8.83 6.10 -20.79
N LYS A 94 -8.18 5.26 -21.59
CA LYS A 94 -6.88 5.55 -22.20
C LYS A 94 -6.87 6.81 -23.09
N ARG A 95 -7.98 7.11 -23.77
CA ARG A 95 -8.12 8.32 -24.60
C ARG A 95 -8.39 9.59 -23.80
N ASN A 96 -9.04 9.49 -22.64
CA ASN A 96 -9.54 10.65 -21.91
C ASN A 96 -8.74 10.98 -20.64
N CYS A 97 -7.92 10.05 -20.14
CA CYS A 97 -7.12 10.19 -18.93
C CYS A 97 -5.64 10.48 -19.24
N ASP A 98 -5.06 11.46 -18.55
CA ASP A 98 -3.61 11.73 -18.57
C ASP A 98 -2.84 11.00 -17.44
N PHE A 99 -3.57 10.46 -16.46
CA PHE A 99 -3.10 9.74 -15.27
C PHE A 99 -2.21 10.52 -14.30
N LYS A 100 -1.72 11.70 -14.67
CA LYS A 100 -0.72 12.51 -13.92
C LYS A 100 -1.23 13.19 -12.67
N SER A 101 -2.52 13.47 -12.61
CA SER A 101 -3.15 14.27 -11.56
C SER A 101 -4.37 13.56 -11.02
N SER A 102 -4.76 13.81 -9.78
CA SER A 102 -6.06 13.35 -9.26
C SER A 102 -7.24 14.18 -9.79
N ASN A 103 -6.98 15.34 -10.41
CA ASN A 103 -8.00 16.19 -11.01
C ASN A 103 -8.18 15.88 -12.50
N TRP A 104 -8.90 14.80 -12.78
CA TRP A 104 -9.15 14.34 -14.15
C TRP A 104 -10.28 15.10 -14.84
N SER A 105 -10.28 15.04 -16.17
CA SER A 105 -11.41 15.45 -16.99
C SER A 105 -12.67 14.64 -16.63
N GLU A 106 -13.85 15.23 -16.79
CA GLU A 106 -15.12 14.52 -16.52
C GLU A 106 -15.23 13.17 -17.28
N PRO A 107 -14.88 13.07 -18.57
CA PRO A 107 -14.89 11.78 -19.27
C PRO A 107 -13.93 10.74 -18.66
N CYS A 108 -12.78 11.16 -18.15
CA CYS A 108 -11.85 10.27 -17.45
C CYS A 108 -12.40 9.83 -16.09
N ASN A 109 -12.96 10.75 -15.30
CA ASN A 109 -13.62 10.44 -14.04
C ASN A 109 -14.71 9.39 -14.24
N VAL A 110 -15.58 9.56 -15.23
CA VAL A 110 -16.63 8.58 -15.56
C VAL A 110 -16.04 7.21 -15.90
N ALA A 111 -15.01 7.16 -16.74
CA ALA A 111 -14.39 5.90 -17.15
C ALA A 111 -13.70 5.17 -15.98
N MET A 112 -12.90 5.88 -15.19
CA MET A 112 -12.20 5.33 -14.04
C MET A 112 -13.18 4.92 -12.93
N ASN A 113 -14.20 5.73 -12.65
CA ASN A 113 -15.25 5.36 -11.69
C ASN A 113 -15.99 4.09 -12.13
N THR A 114 -16.29 3.96 -13.43
CA THR A 114 -16.95 2.75 -13.97
C THR A 114 -16.06 1.52 -13.78
N MET A 115 -14.75 1.64 -13.96
CA MET A 115 -13.79 0.58 -13.67
C MET A 115 -13.80 0.22 -12.16
N PHE A 116 -13.73 1.22 -11.27
CA PHE A 116 -13.78 0.99 -9.83
C PHE A 116 -15.10 0.39 -9.35
N GLN A 117 -16.22 0.61 -10.06
CA GLN A 117 -17.48 -0.08 -9.75
C GLN A 117 -17.37 -1.60 -9.94
N LYS A 118 -16.52 -2.10 -10.86
CA LYS A 118 -16.34 -3.55 -11.06
C LYS A 118 -15.69 -4.22 -9.85
N TYR A 119 -14.79 -3.53 -9.16
CA TYR A 119 -14.24 -3.95 -7.87
C TYR A 119 -15.24 -3.91 -6.72
N LYS A 120 -16.52 -3.58 -6.95
CA LYS A 120 -17.58 -3.85 -5.98
C LYS A 120 -18.08 -5.30 -6.02
N GLU A 121 -17.84 -6.03 -7.09
CA GLU A 121 -18.29 -7.43 -7.21
C GLU A 121 -17.17 -8.42 -6.83
N ILE A 122 -15.92 -8.00 -6.95
CA ILE A 122 -14.71 -8.80 -6.67
C ILE A 122 -13.83 -8.11 -5.63
N ASP A 123 -12.82 -8.79 -5.10
CA ASP A 123 -11.86 -8.18 -4.18
C ASP A 123 -10.75 -7.44 -4.94
N ILE A 124 -10.59 -6.15 -4.68
CA ILE A 124 -9.54 -5.34 -5.30
C ILE A 124 -8.14 -5.73 -4.83
N TYR A 125 -7.95 -6.38 -3.69
CA TYR A 125 -6.62 -6.78 -3.24
C TYR A 125 -6.22 -8.16 -3.76
N ASN A 126 -7.19 -8.97 -4.19
CA ASN A 126 -6.97 -10.25 -4.84
C ASN A 126 -8.18 -10.63 -5.70
N ILE A 127 -8.12 -10.43 -7.02
CA ILE A 127 -9.28 -10.61 -7.91
C ILE A 127 -9.77 -12.07 -8.01
N TYR A 128 -8.96 -13.02 -7.57
CA TYR A 128 -9.30 -14.46 -7.55
C TYR A 128 -9.81 -14.92 -6.17
N ALA A 129 -9.81 -14.04 -5.17
CA ALA A 129 -10.35 -14.31 -3.86
C ALA A 129 -11.88 -14.11 -3.81
N PRO A 130 -12.61 -14.85 -2.94
CA PRO A 130 -13.99 -14.52 -2.62
C PRO A 130 -14.00 -13.15 -1.95
N LYS A 131 -14.89 -12.28 -2.41
CA LYS A 131 -15.11 -11.01 -1.74
C LYS A 131 -15.65 -11.23 -0.33
N CYS A 132 -15.16 -10.46 0.64
CA CYS A 132 -15.79 -10.39 1.94
C CYS A 132 -17.20 -9.79 1.86
N THR A 133 -18.21 -10.52 2.34
CA THR A 133 -19.63 -10.09 2.27
C THR A 133 -20.15 -9.49 3.58
N THR A 134 -19.30 -9.39 4.61
CA THR A 134 -19.62 -8.66 5.83
C THR A 134 -19.47 -7.16 5.58
N SER A 135 -20.31 -6.34 6.22
CA SER A 135 -20.39 -4.90 5.96
C SER A 135 -19.17 -4.09 6.43
N ASN A 136 -18.18 -4.72 7.06
CA ASN A 136 -17.13 -4.08 7.85
C ASN A 136 -15.70 -4.44 7.41
N SER A 137 -15.51 -5.08 6.25
CA SER A 137 -14.17 -5.37 5.71
C SER A 137 -13.42 -4.09 5.31
N SER A 138 -12.09 -4.07 5.42
CA SER A 138 -11.24 -2.94 4.99
C SER A 138 -11.42 -2.59 3.51
N ALA A 139 -11.71 -3.58 2.66
CA ALA A 139 -12.06 -3.40 1.25
C ALA A 139 -13.42 -2.69 1.06
N ALA A 140 -14.33 -2.81 2.03
CA ALA A 140 -15.60 -2.10 2.05
C ALA A 140 -15.47 -0.65 2.54
N SER A 141 -14.50 -0.31 3.40
CA SER A 141 -14.28 1.09 3.83
C SER A 141 -13.85 2.01 2.68
N PHE A 142 -13.23 1.47 1.62
CA PHE A 142 -12.92 2.24 0.41
C PHE A 142 -14.14 2.41 -0.54
N LEU A 143 -15.19 1.59 -0.40
CA LEU A 143 -16.29 1.46 -1.37
C LEU A 143 -17.70 1.47 -0.74
N GLY A 144 -17.81 1.87 0.52
CA GLY A 144 -18.93 1.57 1.41
C GLY A 144 -20.18 2.44 1.22
N VAL A 145 -20.89 2.28 0.11
CA VAL A 145 -22.35 2.52 0.07
C VAL A 145 -23.01 1.55 -0.94
N PHE A 146 -24.03 0.80 -0.48
CA PHE A 146 -25.05 0.02 -1.22
C PHE A 146 -24.89 -1.53 -1.39
N ASN A 147 -25.83 -2.26 -0.76
CA ASN A 147 -26.15 -3.73 -0.65
C ASN A 147 -26.82 -4.28 -1.94
N LYS A 148 -27.08 -5.59 -2.21
CA LYS A 148 -26.67 -6.97 -1.80
C LYS A 148 -27.36 -7.94 -2.81
N SER A 149 -26.78 -9.10 -3.13
CA SER A 149 -27.50 -10.20 -3.83
C SER A 149 -26.97 -11.61 -3.44
N PRO A 150 -27.80 -12.67 -3.39
CA PRO A 150 -27.52 -13.90 -2.62
C PRO A 150 -27.07 -15.13 -3.44
N ALA A 151 -26.84 -15.03 -4.75
CA ALA A 151 -26.75 -16.21 -5.63
C ALA A 151 -25.37 -16.90 -5.70
N MET A 152 -24.33 -16.42 -5.02
CA MET A 152 -22.94 -16.87 -5.24
C MET A 152 -22.38 -17.80 -4.15
N LYS A 153 -23.20 -18.35 -3.25
CA LYS A 153 -22.69 -19.14 -2.10
C LYS A 153 -22.30 -20.58 -2.41
N ASP A 154 -22.80 -21.18 -3.49
CA ASP A 154 -22.61 -22.63 -3.75
C ASP A 154 -21.40 -22.95 -4.63
N TRP A 155 -20.82 -21.97 -5.34
CA TRP A 155 -19.63 -22.17 -6.19
C TRP A 155 -18.31 -22.13 -5.40
N PHE A 156 -18.24 -21.36 -4.31
CA PHE A 156 -17.03 -21.19 -3.49
C PHE A 156 -16.58 -22.45 -2.72
N LYS A 157 -17.40 -23.50 -2.66
CA LYS A 157 -17.03 -24.77 -1.99
C LYS A 157 -16.03 -25.62 -2.79
N ARG A 158 -15.75 -25.29 -4.05
CA ARG A 158 -14.96 -26.16 -4.96
C ARG A 158 -13.56 -25.66 -5.28
N VAL A 159 -13.14 -24.50 -4.77
CA VAL A 159 -11.81 -23.93 -5.04
C VAL A 159 -10.89 -24.21 -3.85
N ARG A 160 -9.83 -24.99 -4.08
CA ARG A 160 -8.79 -25.27 -3.10
C ARG A 160 -8.04 -23.96 -2.81
N TRP A 161 -8.17 -23.45 -1.59
CA TRP A 161 -7.68 -22.14 -1.16
C TRP A 161 -6.15 -22.14 -0.98
N PHE A 162 -5.46 -21.14 -1.52
CA PHE A 162 -4.09 -20.85 -1.13
C PHE A 162 -4.09 -20.41 0.34
N GLU A 163 -3.38 -21.11 1.21
CA GLU A 163 -3.23 -20.73 2.62
C GLU A 163 -2.65 -19.30 2.72
N GLY A 164 -3.34 -18.39 3.41
CA GLY A 164 -2.75 -17.13 3.91
C GLY A 164 -3.51 -15.82 3.65
N TYR A 165 -4.37 -15.75 2.62
CA TYR A 165 -5.17 -14.53 2.37
C TYR A 165 -6.57 -14.66 2.97
N ASP A 166 -7.00 -13.68 3.77
CA ASP A 166 -8.36 -13.59 4.31
C ASP A 166 -8.90 -12.16 4.12
N PRO A 167 -9.81 -11.91 3.17
CA PRO A 167 -10.35 -10.58 2.93
C PRO A 167 -11.32 -10.09 4.03
N CYS A 168 -11.75 -10.98 4.93
CA CYS A 168 -12.64 -10.67 6.05
C CYS A 168 -11.90 -10.45 7.37
N TYR A 169 -10.57 -10.33 7.36
CA TYR A 169 -9.79 -10.33 8.60
C TYR A 169 -10.13 -9.21 9.58
N SER A 170 -10.60 -8.07 9.05
CA SER A 170 -10.84 -6.86 9.82
C SER A 170 -11.81 -7.08 10.98
N ASP A 171 -12.87 -7.86 10.76
CA ASP A 171 -13.92 -8.07 11.75
C ASP A 171 -13.42 -8.77 13.01
N TYR A 172 -12.65 -9.86 12.86
CA TYR A 172 -12.13 -10.58 14.02
C TYR A 172 -10.90 -9.89 14.61
N ALA A 173 -10.08 -9.21 13.79
CA ALA A 173 -8.96 -8.43 14.27
C ALA A 173 -9.44 -7.29 15.19
N GLU A 174 -10.45 -6.52 14.78
CA GLU A 174 -11.01 -5.45 15.60
C GLU A 174 -11.65 -5.97 16.88
N LYS A 175 -12.37 -7.10 16.81
CA LYS A 175 -12.92 -7.73 18.02
C LYS A 175 -11.80 -8.13 18.99
N TYR A 176 -10.73 -8.73 18.49
CA TYR A 176 -9.60 -9.18 19.31
C TYR A 176 -8.86 -8.01 19.95
N PHE A 177 -8.41 -7.02 19.16
CA PHE A 177 -7.62 -5.89 19.65
C PHE A 177 -8.42 -4.91 20.54
N ASN A 178 -9.76 -4.96 20.50
CA ASN A 178 -10.60 -4.18 21.41
C ASN A 178 -10.96 -4.89 22.72
N ARG A 179 -10.54 -6.14 22.94
CA ARG A 179 -10.72 -6.78 24.25
C ARG A 179 -9.92 -6.02 25.32
N VAL A 180 -10.50 -5.87 26.51
CA VAL A 180 -9.87 -5.13 27.62
C VAL A 180 -8.55 -5.80 28.03
N ASP A 181 -8.55 -7.13 28.17
CA ASP A 181 -7.36 -7.89 28.56
C ASP A 181 -6.23 -7.78 27.51
N VAL A 182 -6.56 -7.81 26.22
CA VAL A 182 -5.60 -7.58 25.13
C VAL A 182 -5.02 -6.17 25.18
N ARG A 183 -5.87 -5.14 25.33
CA ARG A 183 -5.41 -3.74 25.42
C ARG A 183 -4.51 -3.51 26.63
N THR A 184 -4.90 -4.05 27.79
CA THR A 184 -4.10 -3.98 29.02
C THR A 184 -2.75 -4.68 28.86
N SER A 185 -2.72 -5.85 28.20
CA SER A 185 -1.48 -6.60 27.96
C SER A 185 -0.53 -5.89 26.98
N LEU A 186 -1.07 -5.12 26.04
CA LEU A 186 -0.28 -4.28 25.12
C LEU A 186 0.11 -2.92 25.73
N HIS A 187 -0.24 -2.68 27.00
CA HIS A 187 -0.06 -1.40 27.70
C HIS A 187 -0.71 -0.21 26.97
N ALA A 188 -1.77 -0.45 26.20
CA ALA A 188 -2.57 0.61 25.60
C ALA A 188 -3.54 1.18 26.65
N SER A 189 -3.62 2.50 26.78
CA SER A 189 -4.57 3.13 27.73
C SER A 189 -6.00 2.70 27.41
N THR A 190 -6.72 2.26 28.44
CA THR A 190 -8.14 1.86 28.34
C THR A 190 -9.09 3.02 28.58
N ARG A 191 -8.59 4.19 29.03
CA ARG A 191 -9.41 5.34 29.43
C ARG A 191 -9.49 6.41 28.34
N ASP A 192 -8.41 6.64 27.61
CA ASP A 192 -8.27 7.82 26.72
C ASP A 192 -8.07 7.47 25.24
N VAL A 193 -8.11 6.18 24.88
CA VAL A 193 -7.87 5.74 23.50
C VAL A 193 -9.15 5.18 22.93
N SER A 194 -9.56 5.75 21.79
CA SER A 194 -10.69 5.30 20.97
C SER A 194 -10.60 3.79 20.67
N ARG A 195 -11.72 3.20 20.25
CA ARG A 195 -11.74 1.80 19.80
C ARG A 195 -10.72 1.62 18.68
N TRP A 196 -9.90 0.59 18.80
CA TRP A 196 -8.95 0.22 17.76
C TRP A 196 -9.72 -0.17 16.49
N LYS A 197 -9.26 0.31 15.34
CA LYS A 197 -9.78 -0.02 14.01
C LYS A 197 -8.62 -0.39 13.10
N VAL A 198 -8.86 -1.23 12.10
CA VAL A 198 -7.84 -1.58 11.10
C VAL A 198 -7.41 -0.36 10.29
N CYS A 199 -8.38 0.46 9.88
CA CYS A 199 -8.15 1.72 9.19
C CYS A 199 -8.95 2.83 9.86
N ASN A 200 -8.41 4.06 9.84
CA ASN A 200 -9.10 5.23 10.35
C ASN A 200 -9.54 6.13 9.19
N ASP A 201 -10.83 6.06 8.85
CA ASP A 201 -11.42 6.81 7.73
C ASP A 201 -11.32 8.33 7.93
N SER A 202 -11.33 8.83 9.17
CA SER A 202 -11.19 10.26 9.45
C SER A 202 -9.79 10.77 9.11
N ILE A 203 -8.75 9.98 9.41
CA ILE A 203 -7.39 10.30 8.97
C ILE A 203 -7.34 10.25 7.45
N LEU A 204 -7.88 9.19 6.82
CA LEU A 204 -7.88 9.06 5.36
C LEU A 204 -8.53 10.26 4.66
N GLN A 205 -9.67 10.74 5.16
CA GLN A 205 -10.40 11.88 4.60
C GLN A 205 -9.71 13.23 4.82
N THR A 206 -8.90 13.36 5.86
CA THR A 206 -8.21 14.62 6.19
C THR A 206 -6.75 14.64 5.75
N TYR A 207 -6.21 13.48 5.33
CA TYR A 207 -4.83 13.36 4.86
C TYR A 207 -4.65 14.12 3.55
N GLN A 208 -3.69 15.04 3.53
CA GLN A 208 -3.35 15.79 2.33
C GLN A 208 -2.32 15.03 1.50
N PHE A 209 -2.77 14.46 0.39
CA PHE A 209 -1.93 13.76 -0.58
C PHE A 209 -1.19 14.77 -1.47
N THR A 210 -0.09 15.33 -0.97
CA THR A 210 0.66 16.40 -1.66
C THR A 210 1.86 15.90 -2.46
N VAL A 211 2.31 14.67 -2.22
CA VAL A 211 3.46 14.06 -2.89
C VAL A 211 2.96 13.01 -3.88
N SER A 212 3.00 13.33 -5.17
CA SER A 212 2.52 12.45 -6.24
C SER A 212 3.52 11.39 -6.69
N SER A 213 4.81 11.57 -6.38
CA SER A 213 5.86 10.64 -6.79
C SER A 213 6.97 10.53 -5.76
N MET A 214 7.32 9.30 -5.42
CA MET A 214 8.47 8.96 -4.59
C MET A 214 9.72 8.63 -5.39
N LEU A 215 9.63 8.49 -6.72
CA LEU A 215 10.74 8.10 -7.58
C LEU A 215 12.01 8.96 -7.37
N PRO A 216 11.93 10.28 -7.17
CA PRO A 216 13.12 11.09 -6.85
C PRO A 216 13.79 10.67 -5.54
N THR A 217 13.01 10.38 -4.49
CA THR A 217 13.53 9.91 -3.20
C THR A 217 14.17 8.52 -3.33
N TYR A 218 13.55 7.59 -4.06
CA TYR A 218 14.16 6.29 -4.35
C TYR A 218 15.50 6.46 -5.07
N SER A 219 15.56 7.31 -6.11
CA SER A 219 16.79 7.60 -6.86
C SER A 219 17.90 8.16 -5.96
N LYS A 220 17.57 9.10 -5.07
CA LYS A 220 18.50 9.65 -4.08
C LYS A 220 19.06 8.57 -3.15
N LEU A 221 18.20 7.69 -2.62
CA LEU A 221 18.60 6.68 -1.64
C LEU A 221 19.39 5.52 -2.27
N ILE A 222 19.11 5.17 -3.52
CA ILE A 222 19.92 4.19 -4.27
C ILE A 222 21.33 4.75 -4.51
N LYS A 223 21.44 6.00 -4.96
CA LYS A 223 22.75 6.67 -5.14
C LYS A 223 23.52 6.79 -3.82
N ALA A 224 22.82 6.83 -2.70
CA ALA A 224 23.41 6.80 -1.37
C ALA A 224 23.87 5.41 -0.90
N GLY A 225 23.62 4.35 -1.68
CA GLY A 225 24.04 2.98 -1.38
C GLY A 225 23.10 2.22 -0.43
N LEU A 226 21.88 2.69 -0.21
CA LEU A 226 20.89 1.94 0.59
C LEU A 226 20.37 0.74 -0.20
N LYS A 227 20.13 -0.37 0.51
CA LYS A 227 19.51 -1.58 -0.04
C LYS A 227 18.01 -1.39 -0.13
N ILE A 228 17.46 -1.31 -1.33
CA ILE A 228 16.03 -1.11 -1.54
C ILE A 228 15.46 -2.34 -2.24
N TRP A 229 14.41 -2.91 -1.65
CA TRP A 229 13.67 -4.01 -2.27
C TRP A 229 12.20 -3.62 -2.44
N VAL A 230 11.75 -3.60 -3.69
CA VAL A 230 10.34 -3.44 -4.05
C VAL A 230 9.84 -4.79 -4.55
N TYR A 231 8.73 -5.29 -4.00
CA TYR A 231 8.07 -6.49 -4.47
C TYR A 231 6.58 -6.24 -4.71
N ARG A 232 5.98 -6.92 -5.69
CA ARG A 232 4.56 -6.81 -6.05
C ARG A 232 3.99 -8.23 -6.26
N TYR A 233 2.81 -8.52 -5.70
CA TYR A 233 2.08 -9.78 -5.93
C TYR A 233 1.26 -9.74 -7.23
N ASP A 234 1.37 -10.74 -8.11
CA ASP A 234 0.69 -10.80 -9.41
C ASP A 234 -0.85 -10.75 -9.38
N LEU A 235 -1.46 -11.04 -8.22
CA LEU A 235 -2.93 -11.10 -8.05
C LEU A 235 -3.54 -9.77 -7.59
N HIS A 236 -2.71 -8.73 -7.40
CA HIS A 236 -3.13 -7.44 -6.86
C HIS A 236 -3.12 -6.37 -7.97
N PRO A 237 -4.14 -5.52 -8.16
CA PRO A 237 -4.21 -4.55 -9.26
C PRO A 237 -3.07 -3.54 -9.35
N SER A 238 -2.40 -3.24 -8.24
CA SER A 238 -1.13 -2.47 -8.24
C SER A 238 0.07 -3.24 -8.83
N SER A 239 -0.10 -4.50 -9.22
CA SER A 239 0.92 -5.36 -9.85
C SER A 239 0.89 -5.32 -11.38
N SER A 240 0.14 -4.37 -11.95
CA SER A 240 -0.02 -4.21 -13.40
C SER A 240 1.28 -4.44 -14.19
N ALA A 241 1.11 -5.09 -15.34
CA ALA A 241 2.19 -5.47 -16.25
C ALA A 241 2.98 -4.28 -16.83
N ILE A 242 2.65 -3.03 -16.50
CA ILE A 242 3.49 -1.85 -16.78
C ILE A 242 4.89 -2.06 -16.21
N CYS A 243 5.01 -2.65 -15.01
CA CYS A 243 6.31 -2.97 -14.43
C CYS A 243 7.08 -4.10 -15.13
N GLN A 244 6.39 -4.96 -15.90
CA GLN A 244 7.01 -6.03 -16.68
C GLN A 244 7.28 -5.65 -18.15
N ARG A 245 6.53 -4.69 -18.73
CA ARG A 245 6.61 -4.35 -20.16
C ARG A 245 7.18 -2.96 -20.45
N GLU A 246 6.98 -1.97 -19.59
CA GLU A 246 7.46 -0.60 -19.84
C GLU A 246 8.78 -0.34 -19.13
N ASN A 247 9.80 0.04 -19.89
CA ASN A 247 11.17 0.30 -19.45
C ASN A 247 11.32 1.68 -18.75
N THR A 248 10.30 2.09 -17.99
CA THR A 248 10.20 3.37 -17.29
C THR A 248 11.04 3.38 -16.02
N ILE A 249 11.44 4.56 -15.54
CA ILE A 249 12.32 4.70 -14.35
C ILE A 249 11.72 4.04 -13.10
N SER A 250 10.39 4.05 -12.96
CA SER A 250 9.65 3.28 -11.94
C SER A 250 9.91 1.77 -12.03
N CYS A 251 10.02 1.24 -13.25
CA CYS A 251 10.33 -0.17 -13.54
C CYS A 251 11.85 -0.45 -13.58
N ARG A 252 12.70 0.55 -13.83
CA ARG A 252 14.17 0.41 -13.73
C ARG A 252 14.63 0.22 -12.29
N LEU A 253 13.87 0.71 -11.31
CA LEU A 253 14.07 0.35 -9.90
C LEU A 253 13.87 -1.16 -9.66
N ILE A 254 12.97 -1.80 -10.41
CA ILE A 254 12.76 -3.26 -10.41
C ILE A 254 13.88 -3.97 -11.18
N ASN A 255 14.38 -3.44 -12.30
CA ASN A 255 15.51 -4.05 -13.02
C ASN A 255 16.89 -3.85 -12.33
N LEU A 256 17.06 -2.84 -11.48
CA LEU A 256 18.26 -2.67 -10.66
C LEU A 256 18.40 -3.75 -9.57
N THR A 257 17.31 -4.37 -9.11
CA THR A 257 17.36 -5.49 -8.17
C THR A 257 17.66 -6.83 -8.84
N LYS A 258 17.34 -7.00 -10.14
CA LYS A 258 17.78 -8.17 -10.93
C LYS A 258 19.27 -8.16 -11.25
N SER A 259 19.88 -6.99 -11.46
CA SER A 259 21.31 -6.84 -11.79
C SER A 259 22.27 -6.98 -10.60
N LEU A 260 21.76 -7.16 -9.37
CA LEU A 260 22.60 -7.39 -8.17
C LEU A 260 22.82 -8.88 -7.86
N TYR A 261 22.32 -9.79 -8.70
CA TYR A 261 22.44 -11.25 -8.53
C TYR A 261 22.80 -12.03 -9.81
N THR A 262 23.53 -11.38 -10.73
CA THR A 262 24.36 -12.05 -11.75
C THR A 262 25.72 -11.39 -11.76
#